data_AF-A0A932QX46-F1
#
_entry.id   AF-A0A932QX46-F1
#
_cell.length_a   1.000
_cell.length_b   1.000
_cell.length_c   1.000
_cell.angle_alpha   90.00
_cell.angle_beta   90.00
_cell.angle_gamma   90.00
#
_symmetry.space_group_name_H-M   'P 1'
#
loop_
_entity.id
_entity.type
_entity.pdbx_description
1 polymer ?
#
loop_
_entity_poly.entity_id
_entity_poly.type
_entity_poly.pdbx_seq_one_letter_code
_entity_poly.pdbx_strand_id
1 'polypeptide(L)' 'MTQKKYLLGEILIKLGVLTEEQLQQALKEQEIIDSQGKEHKPVGQILLEHGFISPNDLIEAIKIQTKQREPI' A
#
# COMPACT_ATOMS: atom_id res chain seq x y z
N MET A 1 -16.55 12.08 -13.99
CA MET A 1 -16.25 12.35 -12.57
C MET A 1 -15.42 11.18 -12.09
N THR A 2 -14.12 11.39 -11.84
CA THR A 2 -13.17 10.30 -11.56
C THR A 2 -13.44 9.75 -10.18
N GLN A 3 -13.90 8.51 -10.07
CA GLN A 3 -14.06 7.81 -8.79
C GLN A 3 -12.68 7.82 -8.10
N LYS A 4 -12.57 8.50 -6.96
CA LYS A 4 -11.31 8.63 -6.23
C LYS A 4 -11.00 7.29 -5.57
N LYS A 5 -10.32 6.39 -6.30
CA LYS A 5 -9.82 5.13 -5.75
C LYS A 5 -8.79 5.47 -4.68
N TYR A 6 -9.12 5.22 -3.41
CA TYR A 6 -8.15 5.38 -2.34
C TYR A 6 -7.00 4.39 -2.54
N LEU A 7 -5.78 4.91 -2.53
CA LEU A 7 -4.58 4.10 -2.63
C LEU A 7 -4.33 3.39 -1.30
N LEU A 8 -3.75 2.19 -1.37
CA LEU A 8 -3.50 1.36 -0.17
C LEU A 8 -2.63 2.12 0.85
N GLY A 9 -1.59 2.79 0.37
CA GLY A 9 -0.70 3.60 1.22
C GLY A 9 -1.42 4.75 1.93
N GLU A 10 -2.34 5.44 1.28
CA GLU A 10 -3.13 6.52 1.90
C GLU A 10 -4.03 5.99 3.02
N ILE A 11 -4.61 4.80 2.83
CA ILE A 11 -5.45 4.16 3.85
C ILE A 11 -4.58 3.80 5.07
N LEU A 12 -3.41 3.21 4.86
CA LEU A 12 -2.49 2.85 5.94
C LEU A 12 -2.02 4.08 6.73
N ILE A 13 -1.74 5.20 6.06
CA ILE A 13 -1.40 6.47 6.73
C ILE A 13 -2.58 6.99 7.54
N LYS A 14 -3.81 6.95 6.99
CA LYS A 14 -5.02 7.37 7.72
C LYS A 14 -5.35 6.50 8.93
N LEU A 15 -4.97 5.22 8.91
CA LEU A 15 -5.09 4.33 10.05
C LEU A 15 -4.02 4.62 11.13
N GLY A 16 -3.02 5.46 10.84
CA GLY A 16 -1.95 5.82 11.77
C GLY A 16 -0.89 4.73 11.95
N VAL A 17 -0.91 3.69 11.11
CA VAL A 17 0.02 2.55 11.18
C VAL A 17 1.24 2.70 10.27
N LEU A 18 1.22 3.70 9.38
CA LEU A 18 2.27 3.95 8.39
C LEU A 18 2.53 5.45 8.30
N THR A 19 3.80 5.86 8.21
CA THR A 19 4.15 7.26 7.93
C THR A 19 4.35 7.52 6.44
N GLU A 20 4.31 8.79 6.03
CA GLU A 20 4.59 9.17 4.65
C GLU A 20 6.02 8.77 4.25
N GLU A 21 7.00 8.92 5.14
CA GLU A 21 8.40 8.56 4.88
C GLU A 21 8.56 7.06 4.65
N GLN A 22 7.90 6.23 5.47
CA GLN A 22 7.92 4.77 5.33
C GLN A 22 7.28 4.34 4.01
N LEU A 23 6.17 4.99 3.62
CA LEU A 23 5.54 4.74 2.32
C LEU A 23 6.45 5.13 1.15
N GLN A 24 7.10 6.30 1.21
CA GLN A 24 8.04 6.75 0.18
C GLN A 24 9.22 5.79 0.03
N GLN A 25 9.76 5.29 1.15
CA GLN A 25 10.83 4.30 1.13
C GLN A 25 10.39 3.01 0.41
N ALA A 26 9.21 2.48 0.73
CA ALA A 26 8.69 1.27 0.09
C ALA A 26 8.40 1.46 -1.40
N LEU A 27 7.88 2.63 -1.81
CA LEU A 27 7.63 2.95 -3.22
C LEU A 27 8.92 3.07 -4.03
N LYS A 28 9.96 3.69 -3.45
CA LYS A 28 11.28 3.77 -4.10
C LYS A 28 11.88 2.39 -4.31
N GLU A 29 11.73 1.50 -3.34
CA GLU A 29 12.18 0.11 -3.49
C GLU A 29 11.38 -0.63 -4.58
N GLN A 30 10.06 -0.43 -4.63
CA GLN A 30 9.22 -1.01 -5.68
C GLN A 30 9.69 -0.57 -7.08
N GLU A 31 9.96 0.73 -7.27
CA GLU A 31 10.47 1.28 -8.53
C GLU A 31 11.83 0.69 -8.92
N ILE A 32 12.73 0.51 -7.94
CA ILE A 32 14.02 -0.15 -8.16
C ILE A 32 13.84 -1.61 -8.57
N ILE A 33 12.91 -2.35 -7.95
CA ILE A 33 12.64 -3.76 -8.31
C ILE A 33 12.07 -3.84 -9.73
N ASP A 34 11.10 -2.98 -10.05
CA ASP A 34 10.45 -2.96 -11.36
C ASP A 34 11.42 -2.59 -12.49
N SER A 35 12.31 -1.61 -12.24
CA SER A 35 13.34 -1.20 -13.21
C SER A 35 14.44 -2.24 -13.42
N GLN A 36 14.65 -3.14 -12.46
CA GLN A 36 15.62 -4.24 -12.57
C GLN A 36 15.10 -5.45 -13.38
N GLY A 37 13.87 -5.39 -13.91
CA GLY A 37 13.25 -6.51 -14.62
C GLY A 37 13.01 -7.74 -13.74
N LYS A 38 13.00 -7.55 -12.42
CA LYS A 38 12.60 -8.58 -11.45
C LYS A 38 11.09 -8.73 -11.45
N GLU A 39 10.62 -9.81 -10.82
CA GLU A 39 9.20 -10.00 -10.59
C GLU A 39 8.62 -8.80 -9.81
N HIS A 40 7.54 -8.23 -10.33
CA HIS A 40 6.86 -7.09 -9.71
C HIS A 40 6.42 -7.46 -8.30
N LYS A 41 6.86 -6.67 -7.31
CA LYS A 41 6.45 -6.84 -5.91
C LYS A 41 5.44 -5.77 -5.51
N PRO A 42 4.25 -6.12 -5.03
CA PRO A 42 3.29 -5.13 -4.54
C PRO A 42 3.84 -4.35 -3.34
N VAL A 43 3.58 -3.03 -3.28
CA VAL A 43 4.03 -2.18 -2.17
C VAL A 43 3.60 -2.71 -0.80
N GLY A 44 2.42 -3.34 -0.70
CA GLY A 44 1.95 -3.95 0.55
C GLY A 44 2.85 -5.08 1.05
N GLN A 45 3.46 -5.86 0.14
CA GLN A 45 4.43 -6.89 0.50
C GLN A 45 5.74 -6.27 0.97
N ILE A 46 6.23 -5.22 0.29
CA ILE A 46 7.44 -4.49 0.71
C ILE A 46 7.25 -3.91 2.12
N LEU A 47 6.11 -3.29 2.39
CA LEU A 47 5.78 -2.73 3.71
C LEU A 47 5.79 -3.79 4.82
N LEU A 48 5.33 -5.01 4.54
CA LEU A 48 5.40 -6.14 5.47
C LEU A 48 6.83 -6.63 5.69
N GLU A 49 7.61 -6.77 4.63
CA GLU A 49 9.00 -7.25 4.69
C GLU A 49 9.90 -6.28 5.47
N HIS A 50 9.66 -4.97 5.37
CA HIS A 50 10.32 -3.94 6.19
C HIS A 50 9.81 -3.88 7.64
N GLY A 51 8.70 -4.56 7.96
CA GLY A 51 8.07 -4.47 9.28
C GLY A 51 7.42 -3.12 9.57
N PHE A 52 7.14 -2.30 8.54
CA PHE A 52 6.48 -1.01 8.70
C PHE A 52 5.00 -1.16 9.05
N ILE A 53 4.38 -2.25 8.61
CA ILE A 53 3.00 -2.60 8.95
C ILE A 53 2.93 -4.07 9.37
N SER A 54 1.91 -4.42 10.15
CA SER A 54 1.60 -5.83 10.44
C SER A 54 0.69 -6.45 9.36
N PRO A 55 0.60 -7.79 9.30
CA PRO A 55 -0.37 -8.47 8.42
C PRO A 55 -1.82 -8.02 8.66
N ASN A 56 -2.18 -7.74 9.92
CA ASN A 56 -3.52 -7.27 10.27
C ASN A 56 -3.78 -5.87 9.71
N ASP A 57 -2.81 -4.97 9.78
CA ASP A 57 -2.95 -3.62 9.22
C ASP A 57 -3.18 -3.66 7.72
N LEU A 58 -2.43 -4.52 7.02
CA LEU A 58 -2.60 -4.72 5.58
C LEU A 58 -3.99 -5.28 5.24
N ILE A 59 -4.47 -6.27 5.99
CA ILE A 59 -5.80 -6.87 5.80
C ILE A 59 -6.89 -5.81 6.00
N GLU A 60 -6.81 -5.01 7.06
CA GLU A 60 -7.79 -3.95 7.32
C GLU A 60 -7.77 -2.86 6.23
N ALA A 61 -6.58 -2.45 5.79
CA ALA A 61 -6.46 -1.49 4.70
C ALA A 61 -7.05 -2.01 3.38
N ILE A 62 -6.84 -3.29 3.04
CA ILE A 62 -7.43 -3.92 1.85
C ILE A 62 -8.97 -3.97 1.97
N LYS A 63 -9.51 -4.36 3.13
CA LYS A 63 -10.97 -4.37 3.36
C LYS A 63 -11.59 -2.99 3.13
N ILE A 64 -10.93 -1.92 3.60
CA ILE A 64 -11.39 -0.54 3.39
C ILE A 64 -11.32 -0.19 1.90
N GLN A 65 -10.22 -0.54 1.23
CA GLN A 65 -10.03 -0.27 -0.20
C GLN A 65 -11.08 -0.97 -1.07
N THR A 66 -11.45 -2.21 -0.74
CA THR A 66 -12.42 -3.00 -1.53
C THR A 66 -13.86 -2.56 -1.29
N LYS A 67 -14.24 -2.21 -0.05
CA LYS A 67 -15.58 -1.68 0.26
C LYS A 67 -15.90 -0.40 -0.50
N GLN A 68 -14.88 0.43 -0.77
CA GLN A 68 -15.05 1.66 -1.54
C GLN A 68 -15.07 1.43 -3.06
N ARG A 69 -14.84 0.18 -3.52
CA ARG A 69 -14.88 -0.19 -4.94
C ARG A 69 -16.23 -0.78 -5.37
N GLU A 70 -17.18 -0.99 -4.45
CA GLU A 70 -18.52 -1.44 -4.84
C GLU A 70 -19.23 -0.31 -5.61
N PRO A 71 -19.59 -0.53 -6.89
CA PRO A 71 -20.54 0.33 -7.56
C PRO A 71 -21.93 0.06 -6.96
N ILE A 72 -22.64 1.14 -6.65
CA ILE A 72 -24.09 1.11 -6.35
C ILE A 72 -24.83 0.58 -7.57
#